data_AF-A0A1A7XUF5-F1
#
_entry.id   AF-A0A1A7XUF5-F1
#
_cell.length_a   1.000
_cell.length_b   1.000
_cell.length_c   1.000
_cell.angle_alpha   90.00
_cell.angle_beta   90.00
_cell.angle_gamma   90.00
#
_symmetry.space_group_name_H-M   'P 1'
#
loop_
_entity.id
_entity.type
_entity.pdbx_description
1 polymer ?
#
loop_
_entity_poly.entity_id
_entity_poly.type
_entity_poly.pdbx_seq_one_letter_code
_entity_poly.pdbx_strand_id
1 'polypeptide(L)'
;RKFSSIQTQLKQSTCEAVMILRSRFLDARRKRRNFSKQATEVLNEYFYSHLSNPYPSEEAKEELAKQCGITVSQVSNWFGNKRIRYKKNIGKFQEEANLYAMKTALGARQGDDSPHTPNSTGSGSFSLSGSADMFLGVPSVNGEQSAYQMQSNGNWSGRHSPPSGTSPHSDQSENSD
;
A
#
# COMPACT_ATOMS: atom_id res chain seq x y z
N ARG A 1 21.00 -30.17 -48.51
CA ARG A 1 21.57 -30.52 -47.17
C ARG A 1 22.14 -29.30 -46.44
N LYS A 2 23.08 -28.52 -47.02
CA LYS A 2 23.67 -27.32 -46.39
C LYS A 2 22.68 -26.21 -46.04
N PHE A 3 21.75 -25.88 -46.94
CA PHE A 3 20.75 -24.82 -46.72
C PHE A 3 19.82 -25.09 -45.52
N SER A 4 19.31 -26.31 -45.40
CA SER A 4 18.48 -26.73 -44.26
C SER A 4 19.26 -26.64 -42.93
N SER A 5 20.54 -27.01 -42.93
CA SER A 5 21.41 -26.87 -41.76
C SER A 5 21.59 -25.40 -41.35
N ILE A 6 21.77 -24.50 -42.32
CA ILE A 6 21.88 -23.05 -42.08
C ILE A 6 20.56 -22.52 -41.48
N GLN A 7 19.40 -22.88 -42.05
CA GLN A 7 18.10 -22.47 -41.49
C GLN A 7 17.91 -22.97 -40.04
N THR A 8 18.30 -24.20 -39.75
CA THR A 8 18.21 -24.76 -38.39
C THR A 8 19.12 -24.01 -37.41
N GLN A 9 20.34 -23.70 -37.81
CA GLN A 9 21.27 -22.90 -36.99
C GLN A 9 20.75 -21.49 -36.72
N LEU A 10 20.19 -20.82 -37.73
CA LEU A 10 19.57 -19.50 -37.55
C LEU A 10 18.38 -19.55 -36.57
N LYS A 11 17.50 -20.55 -36.71
CA LYS A 11 16.35 -20.73 -35.80
C LYS A 11 16.82 -20.98 -34.36
N GLN A 12 17.83 -21.83 -34.18
CA GLN A 12 18.39 -22.13 -32.87
C GLN A 12 19.01 -20.89 -32.24
N SER A 13 19.89 -20.20 -32.98
CA SER A 13 20.55 -18.97 -32.51
C SER A 13 19.55 -17.86 -32.17
N THR A 14 18.49 -17.70 -32.97
CA THR A 14 17.43 -16.73 -32.69
C THR A 14 16.67 -17.09 -31.42
N CYS A 15 16.30 -18.36 -31.25
CA CYS A 15 15.61 -18.84 -30.05
C CYS A 15 16.47 -18.63 -28.79
N GLU A 16 17.75 -18.98 -28.86
CA GLU A 16 18.71 -18.76 -27.77
C GLU A 16 18.83 -17.28 -27.41
N ALA A 17 18.98 -16.40 -28.41
CA ALA A 17 19.04 -14.96 -28.19
C ALA A 17 17.77 -14.43 -27.52
N VAL A 18 16.59 -14.89 -27.94
CA VAL A 18 15.30 -14.51 -27.34
C VAL A 18 15.22 -15.01 -25.89
N MET A 19 15.62 -16.24 -25.61
CA MET A 19 15.60 -16.80 -24.25
C MET A 19 16.59 -16.08 -23.33
N ILE A 20 17.78 -15.73 -23.81
CA ILE A 20 18.76 -14.92 -23.08
C ILE A 20 18.17 -13.55 -22.78
N LEU A 21 17.56 -12.88 -23.76
CA LEU A 21 16.97 -11.56 -23.55
C LEU A 21 15.82 -11.61 -22.53
N ARG A 22 14.95 -12.63 -22.64
CA ARG A 22 13.85 -12.87 -21.69
C ARG A 22 14.38 -13.11 -20.29
N SER A 23 15.43 -13.91 -20.13
CA SER A 23 16.07 -14.13 -18.82
C SER A 23 16.59 -12.82 -18.26
N ARG A 24 17.41 -12.09 -19.03
CA ARG A 24 18.00 -10.82 -18.58
C ARG A 24 16.94 -9.79 -18.17
N PHE A 25 15.84 -9.71 -18.91
CA PHE A 25 14.72 -8.82 -18.57
C PHE A 25 14.03 -9.23 -17.27
N LEU A 26 13.75 -10.53 -17.10
CA LEU A 26 13.12 -11.04 -15.87
C LEU A 26 14.06 -10.97 -14.67
N ASP A 27 15.36 -11.16 -14.85
CA ASP A 27 16.40 -11.03 -13.83
C ASP A 27 16.51 -9.57 -13.36
N ALA A 28 16.54 -8.61 -14.30
CA ALA A 28 16.49 -7.18 -13.99
C ALA A 28 15.22 -6.80 -13.21
N ARG A 29 14.07 -7.42 -13.55
CA ARG A 29 12.81 -7.23 -12.81
C ARG A 29 12.86 -7.85 -11.41
N ARG A 30 13.41 -9.05 -11.28
CA ARG A 30 13.58 -9.76 -9.98
C ARG A 30 14.61 -9.09 -9.07
N LYS A 31 15.56 -8.33 -9.62
CA LYS A 31 16.54 -7.57 -8.83
C LYS A 31 15.94 -6.41 -8.03
N ARG A 32 14.63 -6.08 -8.20
CA ARG A 32 13.92 -5.23 -7.24
C ARG A 32 13.87 -5.92 -5.88
N ARG A 33 14.84 -5.63 -5.04
CA ARG A 33 14.87 -6.06 -3.65
C ARG A 33 13.82 -5.24 -2.88
N ASN A 34 12.99 -5.91 -2.09
CA ASN A 34 12.11 -5.23 -1.15
C ASN A 34 12.96 -4.40 -0.18
N PHE A 35 12.39 -3.31 0.32
CA PHE A 35 13.01 -2.58 1.41
C PHE A 35 13.12 -3.46 2.65
N SER A 36 14.08 -3.16 3.52
CA SER A 36 14.16 -3.83 4.82
C SER A 36 12.86 -3.61 5.61
N LYS A 37 12.59 -4.50 6.56
CA LYS A 37 11.42 -4.35 7.44
C LYS A 37 11.48 -3.02 8.19
N GLN A 38 12.65 -2.69 8.74
CA GLN A 38 12.90 -1.43 9.44
C GLN A 38 12.64 -0.20 8.55
N ALA A 39 13.17 -0.17 7.32
CA ALA A 39 12.91 0.93 6.40
C ALA A 39 11.41 1.08 6.09
N THR A 40 10.72 -0.06 5.92
CA THR A 40 9.28 -0.06 5.68
C THR A 40 8.49 0.43 6.88
N GLU A 41 8.90 0.08 8.10
CA GLU A 41 8.30 0.55 9.35
C GLU A 41 8.44 2.08 9.50
N VAL A 42 9.65 2.62 9.29
CA VAL A 42 9.92 4.08 9.34
C VAL A 42 9.06 4.84 8.33
N LEU A 43 8.99 4.37 7.09
CA LEU A 43 8.17 5.00 6.04
C LEU A 43 6.67 4.95 6.36
N ASN A 44 6.19 3.83 6.90
CA ASN A 44 4.80 3.69 7.33
C ASN A 44 4.47 4.60 8.52
N GLU A 45 5.33 4.66 9.52
CA GLU A 45 5.15 5.51 10.70
C GLU A 45 4.98 6.99 10.30
N TYR A 46 5.85 7.49 9.41
CA TYR A 46 5.70 8.83 8.86
C TYR A 46 4.39 8.99 8.09
N PHE A 47 4.05 8.03 7.21
CA PHE A 47 2.84 8.10 6.40
C PHE A 47 1.57 8.14 7.26
N TYR A 48 1.49 7.31 8.30
CA TYR A 48 0.30 7.21 9.13
C TYR A 48 0.19 8.35 10.15
N SER A 49 1.30 8.91 10.63
CA SER A 49 1.30 10.14 11.44
C SER A 49 0.88 11.37 10.63
N HIS A 50 1.04 11.35 9.30
CA HIS A 50 0.72 12.47 8.39
C HIS A 50 -0.41 12.13 7.41
N LEU A 51 -1.41 11.34 7.81
CA LEU A 51 -2.50 10.91 6.91
C LEU A 51 -3.30 12.06 6.27
N SER A 52 -3.42 13.20 6.96
CA SER A 52 -4.10 14.39 6.43
C SER A 52 -3.34 15.00 5.25
N ASN A 53 -2.00 14.95 5.26
CA ASN A 53 -1.14 15.48 4.22
C ASN A 53 0.13 14.61 4.03
N PRO A 54 0.03 13.44 3.36
CA PRO A 54 1.13 12.49 3.24
C PRO A 54 2.09 12.85 2.08
N TYR A 55 2.58 14.08 2.11
CA TYR A 55 3.53 14.66 1.16
C TYR A 55 4.72 15.21 1.94
N PRO A 56 5.77 14.39 2.19
CA PRO A 56 6.95 14.87 2.89
C PRO A 56 7.63 16.00 2.12
N SER A 57 8.14 17.00 2.84
CA SER A 57 9.01 18.05 2.30
C SER A 57 10.31 17.44 1.75
N GLU A 58 11.10 18.22 1.03
CA GLU A 58 12.37 17.72 0.49
C GLU A 58 13.34 17.29 1.61
N GLU A 59 13.47 18.13 2.64
CA GLU A 59 14.25 17.82 3.85
C GLU A 59 13.76 16.54 4.54
N ALA A 60 12.44 16.38 4.74
CA ALA A 60 11.90 15.17 5.34
C ALA A 60 12.20 13.90 4.50
N LYS A 61 12.23 14.01 3.16
CA LYS A 61 12.63 12.87 2.32
C LYS A 61 14.10 12.55 2.48
N GLU A 62 14.98 13.55 2.63
CA GLU A 62 16.40 13.34 2.88
C GLU A 62 16.64 12.62 4.20
N GLU A 63 15.94 13.04 5.26
CA GLU A 63 16.00 12.38 6.57
C GLU A 63 15.51 10.93 6.50
N LEU A 64 14.34 10.70 5.89
CA LEU A 64 13.78 9.36 5.71
C LEU A 64 14.72 8.46 4.88
N ALA A 65 15.33 9.01 3.82
CA ALA A 65 16.29 8.30 2.99
C ALA A 65 17.51 7.86 3.81
N LYS A 66 18.05 8.76 4.64
CA LYS A 66 19.17 8.48 5.54
C LYS A 66 18.82 7.42 6.57
N GLN A 67 17.67 7.52 7.23
CA GLN A 67 17.21 6.55 8.24
C GLN A 67 16.94 5.17 7.64
N CYS A 68 16.38 5.12 6.44
CA CYS A 68 16.03 3.88 5.76
C CYS A 68 17.20 3.24 4.99
N GLY A 69 18.31 3.97 4.78
CA GLY A 69 19.43 3.52 3.94
C GLY A 69 19.03 3.35 2.47
N ILE A 70 18.15 4.20 1.96
CA ILE A 70 17.65 4.19 0.57
C ILE A 70 17.83 5.58 -0.06
N THR A 71 17.60 5.72 -1.36
CA THR A 71 17.72 7.01 -2.04
C THR A 71 16.46 7.87 -1.88
N VAL A 72 16.60 9.19 -1.94
CA VAL A 72 15.48 10.15 -1.93
C VAL A 72 14.45 9.85 -3.02
N SER A 73 14.90 9.44 -4.21
CA SER A 73 14.02 8.99 -5.29
C SER A 73 13.20 7.75 -4.91
N GLN A 74 13.79 6.79 -4.20
CA GLN A 74 13.08 5.61 -3.69
C GLN A 74 12.03 5.99 -2.65
N VAL A 75 12.32 6.95 -1.75
CA VAL A 75 11.33 7.52 -0.81
C VAL A 75 10.17 8.17 -1.58
N SER A 76 10.47 9.06 -2.53
CA SER A 76 9.45 9.75 -3.34
C SER A 76 8.52 8.76 -4.06
N ASN A 77 9.11 7.76 -4.72
CA ASN A 77 8.37 6.69 -5.39
C ASN A 77 7.54 5.85 -4.41
N TRP A 78 8.06 5.57 -3.22
CA TRP A 78 7.33 4.83 -2.21
C TRP A 78 6.09 5.59 -1.74
N PHE A 79 6.23 6.87 -1.40
CA PHE A 79 5.09 7.71 -0.97
C PHE A 79 4.05 7.87 -2.07
N GLY A 80 4.47 8.08 -3.32
CA GLY A 80 3.56 8.11 -4.46
C GLY A 80 2.74 6.82 -4.60
N ASN A 81 3.41 5.67 -4.52
CA ASN A 81 2.74 4.37 -4.59
C ASN A 81 1.85 4.09 -3.38
N LYS A 82 2.29 4.45 -2.16
CA LYS A 82 1.54 4.23 -0.91
C LYS A 82 0.23 5.02 -0.94
N ARG A 83 0.24 6.29 -1.35
CA ARG A 83 -0.99 7.11 -1.50
C ARG A 83 -1.99 6.49 -2.47
N ILE A 84 -1.53 6.01 -3.63
CA ILE A 84 -2.41 5.36 -4.62
C ILE A 84 -3.05 4.10 -4.03
N ARG A 85 -2.28 3.26 -3.33
CA ARG A 85 -2.79 2.02 -2.71
C ARG A 85 -3.79 2.32 -1.59
N TYR A 86 -3.48 3.31 -0.75
CA TYR A 86 -4.33 3.77 0.34
C TYR A 86 -5.69 4.23 -0.18
N LYS A 87 -5.69 5.13 -1.17
CA LYS A 87 -6.92 5.67 -1.77
C LYS A 87 -7.79 4.58 -2.43
N LYS A 88 -7.15 3.57 -3.04
CA LYS A 88 -7.87 2.47 -3.70
C LYS A 88 -8.51 1.47 -2.73
N ASN A 89 -8.03 1.37 -1.49
CA ASN A 89 -8.49 0.35 -0.52
C ASN A 89 -8.60 0.91 0.88
N ILE A 90 -9.31 2.03 1.04
CA ILE A 90 -9.30 2.81 2.29
C ILE A 90 -9.68 1.98 3.52
N GLY A 91 -10.69 1.10 3.42
CA GLY A 91 -11.13 0.26 4.55
C GLY A 91 -10.06 -0.72 5.06
N LYS A 92 -9.24 -1.30 4.17
CA LYS A 92 -8.16 -2.22 4.58
C LYS A 92 -6.98 -1.49 5.21
N PHE A 93 -6.67 -0.30 4.70
CA PHE A 93 -5.55 0.50 5.21
C PHE A 93 -5.90 1.30 6.46
N GLN A 94 -7.20 1.48 6.77
CA GLN A 94 -7.64 2.08 8.03
C GLN A 94 -7.28 1.19 9.22
N GLU A 95 -7.35 -0.13 9.07
CA GLU A 95 -6.91 -1.08 10.11
C GLU A 95 -5.41 -0.96 10.38
N GLU A 96 -4.59 -0.89 9.32
CA GLU A 96 -3.15 -0.62 9.45
C GLU A 96 -2.89 0.74 10.12
N ALA A 97 -3.62 1.79 9.73
CA ALA A 97 -3.49 3.11 10.35
C ALA A 97 -3.80 3.08 11.86
N ASN A 98 -4.87 2.37 12.25
CA ASN A 98 -5.26 2.21 13.65
C ASN A 98 -4.17 1.49 14.46
N LEU A 99 -3.50 0.48 13.87
CA LEU A 99 -2.38 -0.21 14.51
C LEU A 99 -1.19 0.73 14.77
N TYR A 100 -0.81 1.55 13.79
CA TYR A 100 0.27 2.53 13.96
C TYR A 100 -0.09 3.63 14.96
N ALA A 101 -1.35 4.09 14.99
CA ALA A 101 -1.83 5.03 15.98
C ALA A 101 -1.74 4.44 17.41
N MET A 102 -2.15 3.18 17.59
CA MET A 102 -2.03 2.47 18.88
C MET A 102 -0.57 2.31 19.32
N LYS A 103 0.34 1.95 18.41
CA LYS A 103 1.77 1.83 18.71
C LYS A 103 2.36 3.18 19.16
N THR A 104 1.96 4.27 18.50
CA THR A 104 2.37 5.63 18.87
C THR A 104 1.85 5.99 20.27
N ALA A 105 0.59 5.70 20.57
CA ALA A 105 -0.02 5.96 21.87
C ALA A 105 0.62 5.17 23.03
N LEU A 106 1.10 3.95 22.77
CA LEU A 106 1.80 3.13 23.77
C LEU A 106 3.26 3.56 23.95
N GLY A 107 3.94 3.94 22.86
CA GLY A 107 5.31 4.47 22.92
C GLY A 107 5.41 5.81 23.68
N ALA A 108 4.38 6.64 23.60
CA ALA A 108 4.29 7.90 24.34
C ALA A 108 4.22 7.73 25.88
N ARG A 109 4.05 6.51 26.41
CA ARG A 109 3.93 6.22 27.85
C ARG A 109 5.25 5.77 28.50
N GLN A 110 6.31 5.60 27.73
CA GLN A 110 7.63 5.14 28.21
C GLN A 110 8.69 6.25 28.25
N GLY A 111 8.32 7.52 28.04
CA GLY A 111 9.23 8.65 27.97
C GLY A 111 9.15 9.66 29.12
N ASP A 112 8.77 9.24 30.33
CA ASP A 112 8.83 10.11 31.52
C ASP A 112 9.94 9.63 32.47
N ASP A 113 11.16 10.12 32.23
CA ASP A 113 12.26 10.09 33.19
C ASP A 113 12.08 11.33 34.09
N SER A 114 11.28 11.18 35.14
CA SER A 114 10.98 12.22 36.13
C SER A 114 12.01 12.20 37.26
N PRO A 115 12.72 13.32 37.57
CA PRO A 115 13.34 13.50 38.87
C PRO A 115 12.59 14.54 39.72
N HIS A 116 12.15 14.07 40.89
CA HIS A 116 11.89 14.79 42.14
C HIS A 116 10.69 15.76 42.28
N THR A 117 9.73 15.35 43.11
CA THR A 117 9.10 16.21 44.13
C THR A 117 9.00 15.45 45.45
N PRO A 118 9.40 16.01 46.61
CA PRO A 118 8.91 15.53 47.89
C PRO A 118 7.93 16.53 48.52
N ASN A 119 6.70 16.04 48.69
CA ASN A 119 5.83 16.15 49.87
C ASN A 119 5.76 17.49 50.63
N SER A 120 4.53 18.01 50.76
CA SER A 120 4.04 18.46 52.06
C SER A 120 2.49 18.46 52.15
N THR A 121 1.98 17.59 53.01
CA THR A 121 0.91 17.80 54.02
C THR A 121 -0.37 18.57 53.67
N GLY A 122 -1.52 17.91 53.83
CA GLY A 122 -2.82 18.59 53.96
C GLY A 122 -4.03 17.66 54.02
N SER A 123 -4.36 17.17 55.22
CA SER A 123 -5.57 16.43 55.56
C SER A 123 -6.86 17.15 55.15
N GLY A 124 -7.88 16.41 54.70
CA GLY A 124 -9.21 16.96 54.46
C GLY A 124 -10.23 15.94 53.95
N SER A 125 -10.61 15.00 54.80
CA SER A 125 -11.77 14.12 54.59
C SER A 125 -13.06 14.90 54.85
N PHE A 126 -13.94 15.01 53.86
CA PHE A 126 -15.37 15.20 54.09
C PHE A 126 -16.17 14.31 53.13
N SER A 127 -16.85 13.33 53.71
CA SER A 127 -17.86 12.53 53.04
C SER A 127 -19.21 13.25 53.18
N LEU A 128 -19.89 13.51 52.07
CA LEU A 128 -21.30 13.90 52.05
C LEU A 128 -22.06 12.82 51.28
N SER A 129 -22.87 12.10 52.04
CA SER A 129 -23.95 11.22 51.60
C SER A 129 -25.15 12.07 51.14
N GLY A 130 -25.81 11.70 50.06
CA GLY A 130 -27.05 12.36 49.62
C GLY A 130 -27.49 11.97 48.23
N SER A 131 -28.45 11.04 48.17
CA SER A 131 -29.14 10.51 46.99
C SER A 131 -29.80 11.57 46.10
N ALA A 132 -29.80 11.34 44.78
CA ALA A 132 -30.96 11.49 43.88
C ALA A 132 -30.56 11.31 42.40
N ASP A 133 -31.38 10.55 41.68
CA ASP A 133 -31.42 10.38 40.24
C ASP A 133 -31.31 11.67 39.43
N MET A 134 -30.51 11.68 38.35
CA MET A 134 -30.81 12.45 37.13
C MET A 134 -30.16 11.79 35.90
N PHE A 135 -30.93 10.90 35.30
CA PHE A 135 -30.83 10.53 33.89
C PHE A 135 -31.24 11.74 33.03
N LEU A 136 -30.29 12.33 32.30
CA LEU A 136 -30.54 13.26 31.19
C LEU A 136 -29.53 12.86 30.09
N GLY A 137 -29.93 12.32 28.95
CA GLY A 137 -31.06 12.73 28.13
C GLY A 137 -30.53 13.66 27.04
N VAL A 138 -30.03 13.06 25.95
CA VAL A 138 -29.62 13.73 24.72
C VAL A 138 -30.82 14.52 24.16
N PRO A 139 -30.68 15.82 23.82
CA PRO A 139 -31.65 16.45 22.95
C PRO A 139 -31.27 16.21 21.48
N SER A 140 -32.23 15.63 20.76
CA SER A 140 -32.30 15.58 19.31
C SER A 140 -32.49 16.99 18.77
N VAL A 141 -31.66 17.40 17.81
CA VAL A 141 -31.96 18.52 16.90
C VAL A 141 -31.95 18.01 15.47
N ASN A 142 -33.15 18.01 14.89
CA ASN A 142 -33.46 17.78 13.49
C ASN A 142 -33.13 19.02 12.64
N GLY A 143 -32.67 18.78 11.41
CA GLY A 143 -32.51 19.77 10.33
C GLY A 143 -31.05 19.78 9.86
N GLU A 144 -30.68 19.42 8.63
CA GLU A 144 -31.37 19.51 7.35
C GLU A 144 -30.94 18.36 6.42
N GLN A 145 -31.89 17.90 5.62
CA GLN A 145 -31.68 16.87 4.59
C GLN A 145 -30.95 17.50 3.39
N SER A 146 -29.70 17.11 3.16
CA SER A 146 -29.09 17.25 1.84
C SER A 146 -29.18 15.92 1.10
N ALA A 147 -30.16 15.84 0.22
CA ALA A 147 -30.31 14.76 -0.74
C ALA A 147 -29.26 14.90 -1.86
N TYR A 148 -28.14 14.19 -1.73
CA TYR A 148 -27.28 13.88 -2.87
C TYR A 148 -27.59 12.46 -3.34
N GLN A 149 -28.54 12.35 -4.25
CA GLN A 149 -28.78 11.13 -5.00
C GLN A 149 -27.67 10.97 -6.04
N MET A 150 -26.66 10.15 -5.74
CA MET A 150 -25.71 9.67 -6.74
C MET A 150 -26.18 8.31 -7.26
N GLN A 151 -26.63 8.32 -8.51
CA GLN A 151 -27.03 7.14 -9.27
C GLN A 151 -25.85 6.16 -9.39
N SER A 152 -26.05 4.96 -8.85
CA SER A 152 -25.19 3.81 -9.09
C SER A 152 -25.48 3.20 -10.45
N ASN A 153 -24.99 3.82 -11.53
CA ASN A 153 -24.88 3.14 -12.82
C ASN A 153 -23.43 2.75 -13.06
N GLY A 154 -23.10 1.53 -12.64
CA GLY A 154 -21.79 0.91 -12.82
C GLY A 154 -21.89 -0.61 -12.94
N ASN A 155 -22.80 -1.09 -13.79
CA ASN A 155 -22.83 -2.48 -14.21
C ASN A 155 -21.60 -2.78 -15.08
N TRP A 156 -20.51 -3.26 -14.48
CA TRP A 156 -19.39 -3.87 -15.20
C TRP A 156 -19.56 -5.39 -15.22
N SER A 157 -20.65 -5.84 -15.84
CA SER A 157 -20.82 -7.25 -16.23
C SER A 157 -20.51 -7.34 -17.72
N GLY A 158 -19.39 -7.99 -18.07
CA GLY A 158 -19.13 -8.40 -19.45
C GLY A 158 -17.76 -8.01 -20.00
N ARG A 159 -16.73 -8.78 -19.67
CA ARG A 159 -15.64 -9.02 -20.62
C ARG A 159 -15.43 -10.52 -20.77
N HIS A 160 -15.78 -10.96 -21.96
CA HIS A 160 -15.64 -12.30 -22.49
C HIS A 160 -14.18 -12.78 -22.42
N SER A 161 -14.00 -14.03 -22.00
CA SER A 161 -12.77 -14.79 -22.23
C SER A 161 -12.53 -14.93 -23.74
N PRO A 162 -11.29 -14.79 -24.24
CA PRO A 162 -10.99 -15.19 -25.62
C PRO A 162 -10.91 -16.73 -25.70
N PRO A 163 -11.46 -17.37 -26.75
CA PRO A 163 -11.29 -18.80 -26.95
C PRO A 163 -9.88 -19.14 -27.44
N SER A 164 -9.44 -20.32 -27.04
CA SER A 164 -8.25 -21.03 -27.51
C SER A 164 -8.26 -21.20 -29.02
N GLY A 165 -7.23 -20.67 -29.70
CA GLY A 165 -7.02 -20.84 -31.13
C GLY A 165 -6.76 -22.30 -31.48
N THR A 166 -7.61 -22.85 -32.33
CA THR A 166 -7.49 -24.14 -33.00
C THR A 166 -6.44 -24.06 -34.12
N SER A 167 -5.57 -25.07 -34.19
CA SER A 167 -4.64 -25.32 -35.30
C SER A 167 -5.35 -25.36 -36.65
N PRO A 168 -4.76 -24.84 -37.74
CA PRO A 168 -5.22 -25.15 -39.08
C PRO A 168 -4.66 -26.51 -39.52
N HIS A 169 -5.61 -27.31 -39.99
CA HIS A 169 -5.52 -28.61 -40.61
C HIS A 169 -4.75 -28.51 -41.94
N SER A 170 -3.96 -29.55 -42.23
CA SER A 170 -3.30 -29.77 -43.52
C SER A 170 -4.34 -29.93 -44.63
N ASP A 171 -4.16 -29.22 -45.74
CA ASP A 171 -4.86 -29.50 -47.00
C ASP A 171 -3.83 -30.05 -48.00
N GLN A 172 -3.96 -31.33 -48.30
CA GLN A 172 -3.40 -31.95 -49.50
C GLN A 172 -4.53 -31.94 -50.54
N SER A 173 -4.32 -31.30 -51.67
CA SER A 173 -5.06 -31.63 -52.90
C SER A 173 -4.15 -31.46 -54.11
N GLU A 174 -4.26 -32.47 -54.95
CA GLU A 174 -3.56 -32.77 -56.18
C GLU A 174 -3.63 -31.64 -57.22
N ASN A 175 -2.53 -31.41 -57.93
CA ASN A 175 -2.56 -30.83 -59.26
C ASN A 175 -2.19 -31.94 -60.25
N SER A 176 -3.19 -32.35 -61.04
CA SER A 176 -3.06 -33.12 -62.26
C SER A 176 -3.23 -32.15 -63.44
N ASP A 177 -2.16 -31.96 -64.22
CA ASP A 177 -2.06 -32.00 -65.69
C ASP A 177 -0.63 -31.60 -66.09
#